data_AF-A0A2N0X2B3-F1
#
_entry.id   AF-A0A2N0X2B3-F1
#
_cell.length_a   1.000
_cell.length_b   1.000
_cell.length_c   1.000
_cell.angle_alpha   90.00
_cell.angle_beta   90.00
_cell.angle_gamma   90.00
#
_symmetry.space_group_name_H-M   'P 1'
#
loop_
_entity.id
_entity.type
_entity.pdbx_description
1 polymer ?
#
loop_
_entity_poly.entity_id
_entity_poly.type
_entity_poly.pdbx_seq_one_letter_code
_entity_poly.pdbx_strand_id
1 'polypeptide(L)'
;MARDALQLVYEQREKQVEQALQAYQRAQQTLFEQRQQLQNLHQYRRQYISQLSEKGSQGLSIADLGKYQQFIVQIDQGVTQHQQGLIKFEYDVQAHKKMWVEAQVSCKAMGMLLEKKALKKRRLEDKKEQVLMDEFTTFQHFQKQSGL
;
A
#
# COMPACT_ATOMS: atom_id res chain seq x y z
N MET A 1 7.97 7.63 31.07
CA MET A 1 8.44 6.25 30.79
C MET A 1 7.42 5.46 29.94
N ALA A 2 6.38 4.81 30.49
CA ALA A 2 5.50 3.93 29.69
C ALA A 2 4.56 4.63 28.67
N ARG A 3 4.30 5.93 28.85
CA ARG A 3 3.46 6.74 27.95
C ARG A 3 4.19 7.05 26.63
N ASP A 4 5.48 7.37 26.71
CA ASP A 4 6.36 7.51 25.53
C ASP A 4 6.52 6.21 24.77
N ALA A 5 6.65 5.08 25.49
CA ALA A 5 6.91 3.80 24.84
C ALA A 5 5.77 3.37 23.89
N LEU A 6 4.50 3.54 24.30
CA LEU A 6 3.36 3.22 23.45
C LEU A 6 3.17 4.20 22.28
N GLN A 7 3.48 5.48 22.51
CA GLN A 7 3.42 6.49 21.47
C GLN A 7 4.50 6.27 20.41
N LEU A 8 5.72 5.95 20.84
CA LEU A 8 6.84 5.59 19.96
C LEU A 8 6.53 4.33 19.14
N VAL A 9 5.90 3.32 19.76
CA VAL A 9 5.44 2.13 19.03
C VAL A 9 4.38 2.50 17.99
N TYR A 10 3.45 3.40 18.31
CA TYR A 10 2.43 3.86 17.36
C TYR A 10 3.06 4.61 16.17
N GLU A 11 3.97 5.54 16.42
CA GLU A 11 4.70 6.26 15.36
C GLU A 11 5.51 5.29 14.48
N GLN A 12 6.12 4.27 15.08
CA GLN A 12 6.81 3.21 14.33
C GLN A 12 5.84 2.42 13.44
N ARG A 13 4.62 2.15 13.91
CA ARG A 13 3.57 1.48 13.12
C ARG A 13 3.08 2.37 11.98
N GLU A 14 2.95 3.67 12.18
CA GLU A 14 2.61 4.61 11.11
C GLU A 14 3.67 4.60 10.00
N LYS A 15 4.95 4.62 10.36
CA LYS A 15 6.05 4.47 9.40
C LYS A 15 6.00 3.15 8.65
N GLN A 16 5.68 2.04 9.33
CA GLN A 16 5.53 0.73 8.68
C GLN A 16 4.36 0.71 7.68
N VAL A 17 3.25 1.39 7.99
CA VAL A 17 2.12 1.54 7.07
C VAL A 17 2.54 2.29 5.81
N GLU A 18 3.27 3.39 5.97
CA GLU A 18 3.76 4.18 4.85
C GLU A 18 4.73 3.38 3.97
N GLN A 19 5.67 2.66 4.58
CA GLN A 19 6.59 1.79 3.86
C GLN A 19 5.87 0.67 3.09
N ALA A 20 4.86 0.04 3.72
CA ALA A 20 4.06 -0.99 3.07
C ALA A 20 3.22 -0.42 1.91
N LEU A 21 2.71 0.81 2.04
CA LEU A 21 2.00 1.51 0.97
C LEU A 21 2.94 1.79 -0.22
N GLN A 22 4.14 2.31 0.03
CA GLN A 22 5.13 2.55 -1.01
C GLN A 22 5.50 1.26 -1.74
N ALA A 23 5.70 0.16 -1.00
CA ALA A 23 5.99 -1.14 -1.60
C ALA A 23 4.84 -1.66 -2.47
N TYR A 24 3.60 -1.51 -2.00
CA TYR A 24 2.40 -1.86 -2.78
C TYR A 24 2.28 -1.03 -4.06
N GLN A 25 2.49 0.28 -3.98
CA GLN A 25 2.46 1.17 -5.16
C GLN A 25 3.54 0.80 -6.17
N ARG A 26 4.76 0.49 -5.72
CA ARG A 26 5.84 0.01 -6.60
C ARG A 26 5.45 -1.28 -7.31
N ALA A 27 4.92 -2.26 -6.58
CA ALA A 27 4.46 -3.51 -7.17
C ALA A 27 3.37 -3.28 -8.23
N GLN A 28 2.42 -2.37 -7.97
CA GLN A 28 1.38 -2.01 -8.94
C GLN A 28 1.97 -1.37 -10.21
N GLN A 29 2.92 -0.45 -10.04
CA GLN A 29 3.59 0.19 -11.15
C GLN A 29 4.36 -0.84 -12.00
N THR A 30 5.11 -1.74 -11.36
CA THR A 30 5.81 -2.81 -12.07
C THR A 30 4.84 -3.70 -12.85
N LEU A 31 3.71 -4.12 -12.25
CA LEU A 31 2.69 -4.89 -12.97
C LEU A 31 2.14 -4.13 -14.18
N PHE A 32 1.88 -2.83 -14.03
CA PHE A 32 1.41 -1.99 -15.13
C PHE A 32 2.43 -1.93 -16.29
N GLU A 33 3.70 -1.68 -15.99
CA GLU A 33 4.78 -1.64 -16.97
C GLU A 33 4.93 -2.98 -17.71
N GLN A 34 4.84 -4.10 -17.00
CA GLN A 34 4.90 -5.44 -17.60
C GLN A 34 3.70 -5.73 -18.52
N ARG A 35 2.50 -5.29 -18.13
CA ARG A 35 1.30 -5.37 -18.99
C ARG A 35 1.47 -4.53 -20.25
N GLN A 36 2.04 -3.34 -20.13
CA GLN A 36 2.31 -2.47 -21.27
C GLN A 36 3.35 -3.10 -22.23
N GLN A 37 4.42 -3.71 -21.71
CA GLN A 37 5.39 -4.43 -22.52
C GLN A 37 4.74 -5.58 -23.30
N LEU A 38 3.87 -6.36 -22.65
CA LEU A 38 3.13 -7.43 -23.31
C LEU A 38 2.21 -6.89 -24.42
N GLN A 39 1.51 -5.78 -24.17
CA GLN A 39 0.67 -5.13 -25.17
C GLN A 39 1.51 -4.66 -26.38
N ASN A 40 2.69 -4.09 -26.13
CA ASN A 40 3.61 -3.66 -27.18
C ASN A 40 4.09 -4.85 -28.03
N LEU A 41 4.41 -6.00 -27.42
CA LEU A 41 4.76 -7.21 -28.16
C LEU A 41 3.62 -7.69 -29.07
N HIS A 42 2.38 -7.70 -28.57
CA HIS A 42 1.21 -8.03 -29.38
C HIS A 42 1.00 -7.04 -30.54
N GLN A 43 1.21 -5.74 -30.30
CA GLN A 43 1.13 -4.73 -31.34
C GLN A 43 2.21 -4.92 -32.41
N TYR A 44 3.44 -5.14 -31.97
CA TYR A 44 4.57 -5.40 -32.85
C TYR A 44 4.33 -6.62 -33.74
N ARG A 45 3.81 -7.72 -33.16
CA ARG A 45 3.39 -8.91 -33.91
C ARG A 45 2.37 -8.58 -35.01
N ARG A 46 1.33 -7.82 -34.69
CA ARG A 46 0.29 -7.44 -35.67
C ARG A 46 0.86 -6.59 -36.80
N GLN A 47 1.70 -5.61 -36.47
CA GLN A 47 2.38 -4.77 -37.45
C GLN A 47 3.27 -5.62 -38.37
N TYR A 48 4.02 -6.56 -37.79
CA TYR A 48 4.91 -7.44 -38.54
C TYR A 48 4.16 -8.36 -39.51
N ILE A 49 3.03 -8.94 -39.09
CA ILE A 49 2.17 -9.75 -39.96
C ILE A 49 1.55 -8.90 -41.07
N SER A 50 1.11 -7.67 -40.77
CA SER A 50 0.59 -6.74 -41.79
C SER A 50 1.64 -6.43 -42.86
N GLN A 51 2.88 -6.15 -42.44
CA GLN A 51 4.00 -5.92 -43.37
C GLN A 51 4.31 -7.16 -44.22
N LEU A 52 4.23 -8.35 -43.64
CA LEU A 52 4.39 -9.59 -44.39
C LEU A 52 3.28 -9.75 -45.45
N SER A 53 2.02 -9.47 -45.10
CA SER A 53 0.90 -9.56 -46.04
C SER A 53 1.07 -8.60 -47.22
N GLU A 54 1.54 -7.38 -46.97
CA GLU A 54 1.81 -6.38 -48.01
C GLU A 54 2.97 -6.78 -48.92
N LYS A 55 4.07 -7.30 -48.36
CA LYS A 55 5.18 -7.81 -49.17
C LYS A 55 4.81 -9.09 -49.93
N GLY A 56 3.98 -9.94 -49.33
CA GLY A 56 3.47 -11.16 -49.95
C GLY A 56 2.65 -10.89 -51.20
N SER A 57 1.87 -9.81 -51.24
CA SER A 57 1.10 -9.43 -52.43
C SER A 57 1.98 -8.91 -53.58
N GLN A 58 3.20 -8.45 -53.29
CA GLN A 58 4.19 -8.01 -54.28
C GLN A 58 5.11 -9.15 -54.77
N GLY A 59 4.91 -10.37 -54.25
CA GLY A 59 5.76 -11.53 -54.52
C GLY A 59 6.89 -11.66 -53.49
N LEU A 60 6.97 -12.83 -52.83
CA LEU A 60 7.95 -13.12 -51.80
C LEU A 60 8.67 -14.44 -52.10
N SER A 61 9.98 -14.48 -51.87
CA SER A 61 10.74 -15.73 -51.99
C SER A 61 10.39 -16.70 -50.85
N ILE A 62 10.51 -18.01 -51.10
CA ILE A 62 10.29 -19.05 -50.08
C ILE A 62 11.26 -18.88 -48.91
N ALA A 63 12.51 -18.49 -49.19
CA ALA A 63 13.52 -18.27 -48.17
C ALA A 63 13.16 -17.10 -47.23
N ASP A 64 12.60 -16.01 -47.78
CA ASP A 64 12.18 -14.87 -46.96
C ASP A 64 10.93 -15.22 -46.15
N LEU A 65 9.95 -15.94 -46.73
CA LEU A 65 8.79 -16.45 -46.01
C LEU A 65 9.20 -17.26 -44.77
N GLY A 66 10.21 -18.13 -44.91
CA GLY A 66 10.74 -18.92 -43.81
C GLY A 66 11.33 -18.08 -42.68
N LYS A 67 12.09 -17.03 -43.00
CA LYS A 67 12.63 -16.08 -42.00
C LYS A 67 11.51 -15.35 -41.25
N TYR A 68 10.48 -14.91 -41.99
CA TYR A 68 9.32 -14.24 -41.41
C TYR A 68 8.57 -15.14 -40.42
N GLN A 69 8.34 -16.41 -40.77
CA GLN A 69 7.69 -17.38 -39.88
C GLN A 69 8.53 -17.64 -38.63
N GLN A 70 9.85 -17.82 -38.77
CA GLN A 70 10.74 -18.02 -37.61
C GLN A 70 10.67 -16.85 -36.63
N PHE A 71 10.66 -15.62 -37.12
CA PHE A 71 10.58 -14.45 -36.27
C PHE A 71 9.21 -14.31 -35.57
N ILE A 72 8.11 -14.64 -36.25
CA ILE A 72 6.78 -14.68 -35.61
C ILE A 72 6.76 -15.70 -34.47
N VAL A 73 7.34 -16.88 -34.67
CA VAL A 73 7.47 -17.90 -33.63
C VAL A 73 8.28 -17.39 -32.44
N GLN A 74 9.36 -16.65 -32.68
CA GLN A 74 10.16 -16.02 -31.60
C GLN A 74 9.34 -14.99 -30.82
N ILE A 75 8.55 -14.14 -31.48
CA ILE A 75 7.65 -13.18 -30.82
C ILE A 75 6.62 -13.93 -29.98
N ASP A 76 6.00 -14.99 -30.52
CA ASP A 76 4.97 -15.77 -29.83
C ASP A 76 5.52 -16.50 -28.59
N GLN A 77 6.75 -17.01 -28.68
CA GLN A 77 7.45 -17.55 -27.52
C GLN A 77 7.70 -16.48 -26.46
N GLY A 78 8.19 -15.30 -26.85
CA GLY A 78 8.40 -14.17 -25.93
C GLY A 78 7.10 -13.71 -25.27
N VAL A 79 6.02 -13.56 -26.03
CA VAL A 79 4.67 -13.23 -25.51
C VAL A 79 4.23 -14.24 -24.46
N THR A 80 4.38 -15.54 -24.75
CA THR A 80 3.99 -16.62 -23.83
C THR A 80 4.79 -16.55 -22.54
N GLN A 81 6.11 -16.35 -22.64
CA GLN A 81 6.99 -16.21 -21.47
C GLN A 81 6.63 -14.97 -20.63
N HIS A 82 6.40 -13.82 -21.27
CA HIS A 82 5.98 -12.59 -20.58
C HIS A 82 4.63 -12.75 -19.89
N GLN A 83 3.66 -13.41 -20.53
CA GLN A 83 2.35 -13.71 -19.92
C GLN A 83 2.48 -14.58 -18.68
N GLN A 84 3.30 -15.63 -18.73
CA GLN A 84 3.57 -16.48 -17.57
C GLN A 84 4.28 -15.70 -16.44
N GLY A 85 5.21 -14.81 -16.80
CA GLY A 85 5.87 -13.91 -15.84
C GLY A 85 4.90 -12.93 -15.19
N LEU A 86 3.89 -12.45 -15.93
CA LEU A 86 2.88 -11.51 -15.45
C LEU A 86 2.16 -12.00 -14.20
N ILE A 87 1.87 -13.30 -14.14
CA ILE A 87 1.21 -13.96 -13.01
C ILE A 87 1.98 -13.70 -11.71
N LYS A 88 3.32 -13.74 -11.74
CA LYS A 88 4.16 -13.48 -10.56
C LYS A 88 3.97 -12.05 -10.05
N PHE A 89 3.96 -11.07 -10.95
CA PHE A 89 3.73 -9.67 -10.59
C PHE A 89 2.31 -9.44 -10.04
N GLU A 90 1.31 -10.16 -10.54
CA GLU A 90 -0.05 -10.10 -10.00
C GLU A 90 -0.11 -10.63 -8.56
N TYR A 91 0.56 -11.76 -8.29
CA TYR A 91 0.70 -12.28 -6.93
C TYR A 91 1.47 -11.32 -6.02
N ASP A 92 2.56 -10.71 -6.50
CA ASP A 92 3.34 -9.75 -5.73
C ASP A 92 2.49 -8.53 -5.33
N VAL A 93 1.67 -7.99 -6.25
CA VAL A 93 0.75 -6.90 -5.94
C VAL A 93 -0.24 -7.31 -4.85
N GLN A 94 -0.81 -8.52 -4.93
CA GLN A 94 -1.73 -9.01 -3.91
C GLN A 94 -1.04 -9.21 -2.54
N ALA A 95 0.18 -9.75 -2.54
CA ALA A 95 0.96 -9.94 -1.32
C ALA A 95 1.24 -8.61 -0.62
N HIS A 96 1.74 -7.61 -1.36
CA HIS A 96 2.01 -6.27 -0.80
C HIS A 96 0.72 -5.57 -0.35
N LYS A 97 -0.39 -5.73 -1.08
CA LYS A 97 -1.69 -5.21 -0.65
C LYS A 97 -2.09 -5.78 0.69
N LYS A 98 -1.95 -7.10 0.87
CA LYS A 98 -2.29 -7.78 2.13
C LYS A 98 -1.44 -7.24 3.29
N MET A 99 -0.12 -7.13 3.09
CA MET A 99 0.79 -6.58 4.09
C MET A 99 0.43 -5.14 4.48
N TRP A 100 0.09 -4.29 3.50
CA TRP A 100 -0.33 -2.92 3.75
C TRP A 100 -1.64 -2.84 4.55
N VAL A 101 -2.64 -3.66 4.20
CA VAL A 101 -3.91 -3.71 4.93
C VAL A 101 -3.70 -4.19 6.37
N GLU A 102 -2.91 -5.24 6.58
CA GLU A 102 -2.58 -5.76 7.92
C GLU A 102 -1.85 -4.71 8.77
N ALA A 103 -0.90 -3.98 8.17
CA ALA A 103 -0.21 -2.88 8.84
C ALA A 103 -1.19 -1.77 9.25
N GLN A 104 -2.11 -1.37 8.37
CA GLN A 104 -3.13 -0.36 8.67
C GLN A 104 -4.03 -0.79 9.83
N VAL A 105 -4.51 -2.04 9.82
CA VAL A 105 -5.36 -2.58 10.88
C VAL A 105 -4.63 -2.55 12.23
N SER A 106 -3.37 -3.00 12.25
CA SER A 106 -2.55 -2.97 13.47
C SER A 106 -2.30 -1.55 13.97
N CYS A 107 -2.04 -0.60 13.07
CA CYS A 107 -1.82 0.81 13.42
C CYS A 107 -3.09 1.44 14.02
N LYS A 108 -4.24 1.23 13.37
CA LYS A 108 -5.54 1.72 13.84
C LYS A 108 -5.90 1.18 15.22
N ALA A 109 -5.68 -0.12 15.45
CA ALA A 109 -5.92 -0.74 16.75
C ALA A 109 -5.06 -0.09 17.86
N MET A 110 -3.79 0.21 17.57
CA MET A 110 -2.90 0.89 18.52
C MET A 110 -3.35 2.35 18.78
N GLY A 111 -3.78 3.08 17.75
CA GLY A 111 -4.33 4.43 17.89
C GLY A 111 -5.55 4.46 18.81
N MET A 112 -6.49 3.53 18.62
CA MET A 112 -7.67 3.38 19.51
C MET A 112 -7.27 3.08 20.96
N LEU A 113 -6.23 2.28 21.18
CA LEU A 113 -5.73 1.98 22.53
C LEU A 113 -5.13 3.22 23.20
N LEU A 114 -4.36 4.03 22.46
CA LEU A 114 -3.79 5.29 22.94
C LEU A 114 -4.87 6.28 23.31
N GLU A 115 -5.87 6.46 22.45
CA GLU A 115 -7.02 7.34 22.70
C GLU A 115 -7.78 6.92 23.98
N LYS A 116 -8.08 5.62 24.11
CA LYS A 116 -8.74 5.09 25.32
C LYS A 116 -7.93 5.34 26.58
N LYS A 117 -6.59 5.23 26.52
CA LYS A 117 -5.72 5.55 27.66
C LYS A 117 -5.68 7.05 27.96
N ALA A 118 -5.65 7.90 26.95
CA ALA A 118 -5.68 9.34 27.11
C ALA A 118 -6.98 9.81 27.79
N LEU A 119 -8.13 9.29 27.34
CA LEU A 119 -9.44 9.57 27.93
C LEU A 119 -9.52 9.12 29.40
N LYS A 120 -9.02 7.92 29.72
CA LYS A 120 -8.97 7.43 31.12
C LYS A 120 -8.13 8.33 32.02
N LYS A 121 -6.97 8.81 31.53
CA LYS A 121 -6.12 9.71 32.31
C LYS A 121 -6.81 11.05 32.55
N ARG A 122 -7.40 11.63 31.51
CA ARG A 122 -8.13 12.90 31.61
C ARG A 122 -9.22 12.84 32.66
N ARG A 123 -10.07 11.80 32.62
CA ARG A 123 -11.11 11.59 33.65
C ARG A 123 -10.55 11.48 35.08
N LEU A 124 -9.37 10.90 35.23
CA LEU A 124 -8.74 10.75 36.54
C LEU A 124 -8.11 12.07 37.03
N GLU A 125 -7.63 12.91 36.11
CA GLU A 125 -7.16 14.27 36.38
C GLU A 125 -8.35 15.18 36.72
N ASP A 126 -9.41 15.17 35.92
CA ASP A 126 -10.65 15.93 36.16
C ASP A 126 -11.24 15.59 37.55
N LYS A 127 -11.24 14.31 37.93
CA LYS A 127 -11.71 13.88 39.26
C LYS A 127 -10.83 14.42 40.39
N LYS A 128 -9.51 14.49 40.20
CA LYS A 128 -8.59 15.05 41.21
C LYS A 128 -8.78 16.56 41.34
N GLU A 129 -8.93 17.27 40.22
CA GLU A 129 -9.21 18.71 40.22
C GLU A 129 -10.53 19.03 40.91
N GLN A 130 -11.57 18.23 40.64
CA GLN A 130 -12.87 18.37 41.31
C GLN A 130 -12.74 18.22 42.83
N VAL A 131 -12.03 17.18 43.31
CA VAL A 131 -11.81 16.97 44.75
C VAL A 131 -11.06 18.14 45.39
N LEU A 132 -10.01 18.64 44.74
CA LEU A 132 -9.25 19.79 45.22
C LEU A 132 -10.10 21.07 45.28
N MET A 133 -10.97 21.30 44.30
CA MET A 133 -11.91 22.42 44.32
C MET A 133 -12.92 22.29 45.46
N ASP A 134 -13.50 21.10 45.64
CA ASP A 134 -14.47 20.83 46.70
C ASP A 134 -13.84 21.05 48.09
N GLU A 135 -12.61 20.58 48.31
CA GLU A 135 -11.84 20.83 49.54
C GLU A 135 -11.58 22.32 49.77
N PHE A 136 -11.17 23.05 48.74
CA PHE A 136 -10.92 24.49 48.82
C PHE A 136 -12.20 25.29 49.12
N THR A 137 -13.31 24.99 48.44
CA THR A 137 -14.62 25.61 48.70
C THR A 137 -15.08 25.32 50.13
N THR A 138 -14.91 24.08 50.59
CA THR A 138 -15.23 23.67 51.97
C THR A 138 -14.42 24.47 52.98
N PHE A 139 -13.10 24.59 52.79
CA PHE A 139 -12.22 25.37 53.67
C PHE A 139 -12.59 26.86 53.71
N GLN A 140 -12.86 27.47 52.55
CA GLN A 140 -13.32 28.87 52.48
C GLN A 140 -14.66 29.09 53.20
N HIS A 141 -15.59 28.14 53.07
CA HIS A 141 -16.87 28.21 53.76
C HIS A 141 -16.68 28.17 55.29
N PHE A 142 -15.84 27.27 55.79
CA PHE A 142 -15.50 27.22 57.21
C PHE A 142 -14.80 28.50 57.70
N GLN A 143 -13.84 29.05 56.94
CA GLN A 143 -13.21 30.33 57.31
C GLN A 143 -14.20 31.48 57.43
N LYS A 144 -15.20 31.56 56.53
CA LYS A 144 -16.24 32.60 56.60
C LYS A 144 -17.17 32.42 57.80
N GLN A 145 -17.45 31.19 58.23
CA GLN A 145 -18.27 30.92 59.42
C GLN A 145 -17.54 31.18 60.73
N SER A 146 -16.22 30.95 60.78
CA SER A 146 -15.39 31.19 61.97
C SER A 146 -14.94 32.65 62.14
N GLY A 147 -15.30 33.53 61.21
CA GLY A 147 -14.95 34.96 61.19
C GLY A 147 -16.06 35.90 61.71
N LEU A 148 -17.05 35.38 62.44
CA LEU A 148 -18.01 36.10 63.29
C LEU A 148 -17.66 35.81 64.76
#